data_AF-A0A1G3INI3-F1
#
_entry.id   AF-A0A1G3INI3-F1
#
_cell.length_a   1.000
_cell.length_b   1.000
_cell.length_c   1.000
_cell.angle_alpha   90.00
_cell.angle_beta   90.00
_cell.angle_gamma   90.00
#
_symmetry.space_group_name_H-M   'P 1'
#
loop_
_entity.id
_entity.type
_entity.pdbx_description
1 polymer ?
#
loop_
_entity_poly.entity_id
_entity_poly.type
_entity_poly.pdbx_seq_one_letter_code
_entity_poly.pdbx_strand_id
1 'polypeptide(L)'
;MEIDDGRYILNAVTKTVGLASLFKTFELTQYSSGSYTKDGLRPELFFEQRKDKLATLRYTAEFDHEAQIAHFSQGGEVILPPETLDILSVMYQFPPMRGVEIVSVYVSNGRKIERYEFGIGLHEVIDTSIGKLETVHLRKVHTQNEEGLDIWLAREYRLFPVKIQFIEKNGEVTGEAVITDIRVSEEEGVRSDVVN
;
A
#
# COMPACT_ATOMS: atom_id res chain seq x y z
N MET A 1 -6.63 -4.51 -7.54
CA MET A 1 -7.31 -4.84 -6.28
C MET A 1 -8.53 -5.63 -6.64
N GLU A 2 -8.68 -6.78 -6.03
CA GLU A 2 -9.84 -7.64 -6.17
C GLU A 2 -10.51 -7.72 -4.80
N ILE A 3 -11.84 -7.54 -4.76
CA ILE A 3 -12.65 -7.80 -3.58
C ILE A 3 -13.78 -8.71 -4.03
N ASP A 4 -13.87 -9.89 -3.41
CA ASP A 4 -14.95 -10.83 -3.63
C ASP A 4 -15.25 -11.58 -2.32
N ASP A 5 -16.53 -11.85 -2.08
CA ASP A 5 -17.05 -12.57 -0.90
C ASP A 5 -16.40 -12.19 0.45
N GLY A 6 -16.25 -10.89 0.71
CA GLY A 6 -15.64 -10.38 1.95
C GLY A 6 -14.15 -10.70 2.10
N ARG A 7 -13.47 -11.07 1.02
CA ARG A 7 -12.02 -11.22 0.94
C ARG A 7 -11.45 -10.20 -0.03
N TYR A 8 -10.17 -9.89 0.14
CA TYR A 8 -9.46 -9.02 -0.78
C TYR A 8 -8.12 -9.61 -1.20
N ILE A 9 -7.67 -9.18 -2.38
CA ILE A 9 -6.32 -9.41 -2.88
C ILE A 9 -5.76 -8.10 -3.45
N LEU A 10 -4.55 -7.75 -3.00
CA LEU A 10 -3.73 -6.66 -3.53
C LEU A 10 -2.44 -7.23 -4.12
N ASN A 11 -2.09 -6.75 -5.30
CA ASN A 11 -0.85 -7.04 -5.99
C ASN A 11 -0.21 -5.73 -6.44
N ALA A 12 1.09 -5.57 -6.22
CA ALA A 12 1.85 -4.45 -6.74
C ALA A 12 3.19 -4.93 -7.30
N VAL A 13 3.61 -4.35 -8.42
CA VAL A 13 4.92 -4.61 -9.04
C VAL A 13 5.57 -3.27 -9.36
N THR A 14 6.71 -3.02 -8.71
CA THR A 14 7.58 -1.87 -8.98
C THR A 14 8.83 -2.36 -9.69
N LYS A 15 9.18 -1.75 -10.82
CA LYS A 15 10.36 -2.13 -11.59
C LYS A 15 11.13 -0.91 -12.08
N THR A 16 12.45 -1.01 -12.18
CA THR A 16 13.25 0.03 -12.85
C THR A 16 12.89 0.07 -14.33
N VAL A 17 12.60 1.27 -14.85
CA VAL A 17 12.29 1.50 -16.26
C VAL A 17 13.26 2.52 -16.89
N GLY A 18 13.27 2.59 -18.22
CA GLY A 18 14.06 3.57 -18.97
C GLY A 18 15.58 3.33 -18.88
N LEU A 19 16.37 4.39 -19.09
CA LEU A 19 17.83 4.30 -19.14
C LEU A 19 18.46 3.81 -17.83
N ALA A 20 17.77 4.00 -16.69
CA ALA A 20 18.23 3.49 -15.39
C ALA A 20 18.34 1.96 -15.37
N SER A 21 17.51 1.23 -16.13
CA SER A 21 17.52 -0.24 -16.14
C SER A 21 18.78 -0.84 -16.76
N LEU A 22 19.52 -0.07 -17.59
CA LEU A 22 20.80 -0.48 -18.17
C LEU A 22 21.87 -0.64 -17.09
N PHE A 23 21.84 0.23 -16.08
CA PHE A 23 22.81 0.25 -14.99
C PHE A 23 22.36 -0.64 -13.83
N LYS A 24 21.08 -0.57 -13.42
CA LYS A 24 20.56 -1.34 -12.28
C LYS A 24 19.14 -1.86 -12.57
N THR A 25 18.98 -3.18 -12.57
CA THR A 25 17.68 -3.85 -12.69
C THR A 25 17.19 -4.17 -11.29
N PHE A 26 16.00 -3.68 -10.95
CA PHE A 26 15.32 -3.94 -9.68
C PHE A 26 13.85 -4.19 -9.97
N GLU A 27 13.30 -5.20 -9.30
CA GLU A 27 11.89 -5.54 -9.31
C GLU A 27 11.45 -5.84 -7.86
N LEU A 28 10.40 -5.17 -7.40
CA LEU A 28 9.73 -5.40 -6.14
C LEU A 28 8.32 -5.85 -6.45
N THR A 29 7.98 -7.08 -6.06
CA THR A 29 6.61 -7.58 -6.08
C THR A 29 6.08 -7.60 -4.66
N GLN A 30 4.88 -7.08 -4.44
CA GLN A 30 4.19 -7.12 -3.16
C GLN A 30 2.82 -7.74 -3.35
N TYR A 31 2.40 -8.47 -2.33
CA TYR A 31 1.10 -9.12 -2.26
C TYR A 31 0.54 -8.96 -0.86
N SER A 32 -0.75 -8.68 -0.78
CA SER A 32 -1.50 -8.72 0.46
C SER A 32 -2.85 -9.36 0.22
N SER A 33 -3.28 -10.21 1.15
CA SER A 33 -4.63 -10.76 1.16
C SER A 33 -5.15 -10.90 2.58
N GLY A 34 -6.47 -10.87 2.70
CA GLY A 34 -7.16 -11.10 3.95
C GLY A 34 -8.65 -10.87 3.81
N SER A 35 -9.30 -10.53 4.91
CA SER A 35 -10.72 -10.22 4.95
C SER A 35 -10.98 -8.73 4.70
N TYR A 36 -12.07 -8.43 4.01
CA TYR A 36 -12.63 -7.09 3.86
C TYR A 36 -13.89 -7.00 4.72
N THR A 37 -13.83 -6.17 5.75
CA THR A 37 -14.89 -6.01 6.75
C THR A 37 -15.47 -4.61 6.70
N LYS A 38 -16.50 -4.35 7.51
CA LYS A 38 -17.03 -2.99 7.71
C LYS A 38 -15.98 -1.98 8.19
N ASP A 39 -14.93 -2.46 8.86
CA ASP A 39 -13.84 -1.65 9.43
C ASP A 39 -12.66 -1.51 8.44
N GLY A 40 -12.78 -2.12 7.25
CA GLY A 40 -11.81 -2.07 6.15
C GLY A 40 -11.08 -3.40 5.92
N LEU A 41 -9.92 -3.32 5.27
CA LEU A 41 -9.03 -4.45 5.04
C LEU A 41 -8.46 -4.93 6.38
N ARG A 42 -8.39 -6.25 6.51
CA ARG A 42 -7.79 -6.95 7.63
C ARG A 42 -6.79 -7.96 7.04
N PRO A 43 -5.51 -7.60 6.94
CA PRO A 43 -4.50 -8.47 6.32
C PRO A 43 -4.30 -9.75 7.11
N GLU A 44 -4.23 -10.88 6.40
CA GLU A 44 -3.94 -12.20 6.97
C GLU A 44 -2.58 -12.71 6.46
N LEU A 45 -2.23 -12.37 5.21
CA LEU A 45 -0.98 -12.74 4.57
C LEU A 45 -0.43 -11.56 3.78
N PHE A 46 0.83 -11.23 4.03
CA PHE A 46 1.60 -10.27 3.24
C PHE A 46 2.91 -10.91 2.79
N PHE A 47 3.34 -10.63 1.57
CA PHE A 47 4.73 -10.83 1.20
C PHE A 47 5.27 -9.70 0.32
N GLU A 48 6.58 -9.49 0.46
CA GLU A 48 7.37 -8.74 -0.51
C GLU A 48 8.48 -9.62 -1.08
N GLN A 49 8.72 -9.50 -2.38
CA GLN A 49 9.82 -10.13 -3.08
C GLN A 49 10.63 -9.07 -3.81
N ARG A 50 11.91 -8.95 -3.45
CA ARG A 50 12.87 -8.07 -4.10
C ARG A 50 13.78 -8.92 -4.98
N LYS A 51 13.84 -8.58 -6.26
CA LYS A 51 14.70 -9.23 -7.24
C LYS A 51 15.60 -8.19 -7.87
N ASP A 52 16.89 -8.44 -7.84
CA ASP A 52 17.89 -7.69 -8.59
C ASP A 52 18.79 -8.65 -9.38
N LYS A 53 19.92 -8.14 -9.92
CA LYS A 53 20.85 -8.96 -10.71
C LYS A 53 21.57 -10.03 -9.87
N LEU A 54 21.67 -9.86 -8.55
CA LEU A 54 22.48 -10.69 -7.66
C LEU A 54 21.63 -11.72 -6.91
N ALA A 55 20.43 -11.34 -6.48
CA ALA A 55 19.61 -12.20 -5.64
C ALA A 55 18.11 -11.96 -5.83
N THR A 56 17.34 -12.94 -5.37
CA THR A 56 15.90 -12.80 -5.09
C THR A 56 15.71 -13.03 -3.60
N LEU A 57 15.21 -12.02 -2.90
CA LEU A 57 14.88 -12.07 -1.47
C LEU A 57 13.37 -11.98 -1.31
N ARG A 58 12.81 -12.77 -0.39
CA ARG A 58 11.38 -12.75 -0.07
C ARG A 58 11.16 -12.68 1.44
N TYR A 59 10.27 -11.80 1.85
CA TYR A 59 9.81 -11.67 3.23
C TYR A 59 8.31 -11.87 3.26
N THR A 60 7.84 -12.69 4.19
CA THR A 60 6.43 -13.00 4.39
C THR A 60 6.07 -12.69 5.84
N ALA A 61 4.89 -12.09 6.04
CA ALA A 61 4.26 -11.96 7.33
C ALA A 61 2.88 -12.63 7.29
N GLU A 62 2.60 -13.46 8.29
CA GLU A 62 1.29 -14.04 8.55
C GLU A 62 0.72 -13.40 9.81
N PHE A 63 -0.52 -12.95 9.75
CA PHE A 63 -1.19 -12.23 10.83
C PHE A 63 -2.28 -13.11 11.43
N ASP A 64 -1.98 -13.76 12.55
CA ASP A 64 -2.95 -14.50 13.32
C ASP A 64 -3.74 -13.55 14.22
N HIS A 65 -4.90 -13.18 13.71
CA HIS A 65 -5.85 -12.30 14.38
C HIS A 65 -6.58 -12.94 15.56
N GLU A 66 -6.64 -14.27 15.63
CA GLU A 66 -7.26 -14.96 16.77
C GLU A 66 -6.27 -15.03 17.93
N ALA A 67 -5.03 -15.43 17.64
CA ALA A 67 -3.95 -15.48 18.62
C ALA A 67 -3.36 -14.11 18.98
N GLN A 68 -3.62 -13.07 18.16
CA GLN A 68 -3.00 -11.74 18.26
C GLN A 68 -1.48 -11.80 18.10
N ILE A 69 -1.02 -12.60 17.13
CA ILE A 69 0.41 -12.81 16.85
C ILE A 69 0.69 -12.59 15.36
N ALA A 70 1.83 -11.98 15.05
CA ALA A 70 2.37 -11.93 13.69
C ALA A 70 3.61 -12.81 13.58
N HIS A 71 3.66 -13.66 12.56
CA HIS A 71 4.77 -14.56 12.26
C HIS A 71 5.55 -14.06 11.04
N PHE A 72 6.87 -14.02 11.13
CA PHE A 72 7.73 -13.58 10.02
C PHE A 72 8.55 -14.74 9.45
N SER A 73 8.68 -14.80 8.12
CA SER A 73 9.42 -15.89 7.44
C SER A 73 10.91 -15.95 7.76
N GLN A 74 11.49 -14.86 8.27
CA GLN A 74 12.89 -14.82 8.72
C GLN A 74 13.06 -15.31 10.17
N GLY A 75 11.98 -15.79 10.78
CA GLY A 75 11.92 -16.15 12.19
C GLY A 75 11.46 -14.99 13.07
N GLY A 76 10.93 -15.35 14.22
CA GLY A 76 10.37 -14.42 15.19
C GLY A 76 8.85 -14.30 15.10
N GLU A 77 8.28 -14.01 16.25
CA GLU A 77 6.88 -13.67 16.42
C GLU A 77 6.79 -12.40 17.27
N VAL A 78 5.79 -11.58 17.01
CA VAL A 78 5.51 -10.37 17.79
C VAL A 78 4.02 -10.31 18.08
N ILE A 79 3.67 -9.60 19.15
CA ILE A 79 2.27 -9.22 19.40
C ILE A 79 1.78 -8.46 18.17
N LEU A 80 0.62 -8.85 17.66
CA LEU A 80 -0.09 -8.17 16.58
C LEU A 80 -1.02 -7.11 17.18
N PRO A 81 -0.71 -5.81 17.06
CA PRO A 81 -1.64 -4.77 17.47
C PRO A 81 -2.95 -4.88 16.68
N PRO A 82 -4.11 -4.58 17.31
CA PRO A 82 -5.37 -4.46 16.59
C PRO A 82 -5.25 -3.50 15.41
N GLU A 83 -6.02 -3.77 14.35
CA GLU A 83 -6.09 -2.91 13.16
C GLU A 83 -4.75 -2.71 12.43
N THR A 84 -3.78 -3.60 12.66
CA THR A 84 -2.52 -3.60 11.91
C THR A 84 -2.78 -3.83 10.42
N LEU A 85 -2.23 -2.95 9.61
CA LEU A 85 -2.18 -3.09 8.16
C LEU A 85 -0.78 -3.54 7.73
N ASP A 86 -0.65 -4.21 6.59
CA ASP A 86 0.63 -4.28 5.91
C ASP A 86 0.84 -3.04 5.03
N ILE A 87 2.10 -2.78 4.66
CA ILE A 87 2.50 -1.59 3.90
C ILE A 87 1.76 -1.43 2.56
N LEU A 88 1.34 -2.53 1.92
CA LEU A 88 0.57 -2.47 0.68
C LEU A 88 -0.89 -2.11 0.97
N SER A 89 -1.50 -2.74 1.99
CA SER A 89 -2.88 -2.44 2.41
C SER A 89 -3.06 -1.01 2.91
N VAL A 90 -2.04 -0.41 3.55
CA VAL A 90 -2.05 1.01 3.93
C VAL A 90 -2.42 1.90 2.74
N MET A 91 -1.93 1.59 1.54
CA MET A 91 -2.19 2.40 0.35
C MET A 91 -3.68 2.41 -0.06
N TYR A 92 -4.46 1.40 0.34
CA TYR A 92 -5.84 1.21 -0.08
C TYR A 92 -6.86 1.39 1.05
N GLN A 93 -6.40 1.67 2.27
CA GLN A 93 -7.24 1.85 3.44
C GLN A 93 -6.89 3.14 4.16
N PHE A 94 -7.52 4.22 3.71
CA PHE A 94 -7.57 5.46 4.46
C PHE A 94 -9.02 5.82 4.78
N PRO A 95 -9.35 6.09 6.05
CA PRO A 95 -10.70 6.43 6.46
C PRO A 95 -11.12 7.78 5.88
N PRO A 96 -12.42 8.11 5.89
CA PRO A 96 -12.90 9.45 5.53
C PRO A 96 -12.29 10.51 6.46
N MET A 97 -11.34 11.30 5.95
CA MET A 97 -10.46 12.20 6.72
C MET A 97 -11.08 13.56 7.11
N ARG A 98 -12.39 13.62 7.38
CA ARG A 98 -13.02 14.91 7.74
C ARG A 98 -12.67 15.31 9.17
N GLY A 99 -11.96 16.43 9.31
CA GLY A 99 -11.66 17.04 10.63
C GLY A 99 -10.55 16.35 11.41
N VAL A 100 -9.76 15.49 10.78
CA VAL A 100 -8.61 14.80 11.39
C VAL A 100 -7.33 15.41 10.81
N GLU A 101 -6.41 15.83 11.66
CA GLU A 101 -5.11 16.40 11.26
C GLU A 101 -3.99 15.36 11.26
N ILE A 102 -4.09 14.34 12.12
CA ILE A 102 -3.12 13.25 12.25
C ILE A 102 -3.86 11.92 12.35
N VAL A 103 -3.41 10.93 11.57
CA VAL A 103 -3.86 9.53 11.67
C VAL A 103 -2.71 8.66 12.15
N SER A 104 -2.97 7.76 13.10
CA SER A 104 -2.01 6.73 13.51
C SER A 104 -2.45 5.37 12.98
N VAL A 105 -1.51 4.58 12.49
CA VAL A 105 -1.75 3.21 12.02
C VAL A 105 -0.56 2.30 12.34
N TYR A 106 -0.82 1.08 12.76
CA TYR A 106 0.21 0.04 12.87
C TYR A 106 0.46 -0.57 11.49
N VAL A 107 1.71 -0.58 11.06
CA VAL A 107 2.12 -1.00 9.72
C VAL A 107 3.17 -2.09 9.81
N SER A 108 2.92 -3.20 9.12
CA SER A 108 3.92 -4.22 8.88
C SER A 108 4.60 -4.05 7.52
N ASN A 109 5.92 -4.16 7.48
CA ASN A 109 6.69 -4.24 6.24
C ASN A 109 7.12 -5.68 5.90
N GLY A 110 6.46 -6.68 6.49
CA GLY A 110 6.82 -8.10 6.33
C GLY A 110 7.99 -8.58 7.18
N ARG A 111 8.64 -7.69 7.95
CA ARG A 111 9.77 -8.02 8.84
C ARG A 111 9.59 -7.52 10.27
N LYS A 112 8.84 -6.44 10.44
CA LYS A 112 8.52 -5.81 11.73
C LYS A 112 7.15 -5.15 11.64
N ILE A 113 6.60 -4.75 12.79
CA ILE A 113 5.42 -3.89 12.91
C ILE A 113 5.85 -2.59 13.59
N GLU A 114 5.45 -1.45 13.03
CA GLU A 114 5.74 -0.12 13.56
C GLU A 114 4.49 0.75 13.54
N ARG A 115 4.41 1.71 14.45
CA ARG A 115 3.33 2.70 14.43
C ARG A 115 3.76 3.87 13.55
N TYR A 116 2.99 4.13 12.51
CA TYR A 116 3.15 5.31 11.66
C TYR A 116 2.13 6.37 12.04
N GLU A 117 2.57 7.63 12.01
CA GLU A 117 1.70 8.79 12.12
C GLU A 117 1.73 9.55 10.80
N PHE A 118 0.58 9.91 10.27
CA PHE A 118 0.45 10.66 9.03
C PHE A 118 -0.21 11.99 9.31
N GLY A 119 0.51 13.08 9.01
CA GLY A 119 -0.08 14.41 8.92
C GLY A 119 -0.90 14.53 7.63
N ILE A 120 -2.04 15.23 7.72
CA ILE A 120 -3.03 15.32 6.64
C ILE A 120 -3.05 16.75 6.08
N GLY A 121 -2.73 16.90 4.79
CA GLY A 121 -2.91 18.11 4.00
C GLY A 121 -4.12 18.00 3.09
N LEU A 122 -5.05 18.96 3.15
CA LEU A 122 -6.26 18.95 2.34
C LEU A 122 -6.15 19.85 1.12
N HIS A 123 -6.81 19.45 0.02
CA HIS A 123 -7.05 20.25 -1.19
C HIS A 123 -5.78 20.62 -1.96
N GLU A 124 -4.77 19.76 -1.95
CA GLU A 124 -3.62 19.93 -2.82
C GLU A 124 -3.99 19.49 -4.24
N VAL A 125 -3.78 20.35 -5.22
CA VAL A 125 -4.03 20.02 -6.63
C VAL A 125 -2.71 19.61 -7.28
N ILE A 126 -2.69 18.42 -7.89
CA ILE A 126 -1.52 17.92 -8.62
C ILE A 126 -1.83 17.71 -10.10
N ASP A 127 -0.85 17.98 -10.95
CA ASP A 127 -0.90 17.65 -12.38
C ASP A 127 -0.48 16.19 -12.59
N THR A 128 -1.30 15.42 -13.29
CA THR A 128 -1.03 14.03 -13.67
C THR A 128 -1.33 13.80 -15.14
N SER A 129 -0.91 12.65 -15.66
CA SER A 129 -1.24 12.21 -17.02
C SER A 129 -2.74 12.05 -17.27
N ILE A 130 -3.53 11.80 -16.23
CA ILE A 130 -5.00 11.65 -16.28
C ILE A 130 -5.73 12.95 -15.96
N GLY A 131 -5.01 14.08 -15.85
CA GLY A 131 -5.55 15.41 -15.61
C GLY A 131 -5.11 16.02 -14.27
N LYS A 132 -5.71 17.16 -13.93
CA LYS A 132 -5.55 17.82 -12.63
C LYS A 132 -6.47 17.18 -11.61
N LEU A 133 -5.92 16.78 -10.47
CA LEU A 133 -6.66 16.05 -9.43
C LEU A 133 -6.60 16.81 -8.11
N GLU A 134 -7.75 16.96 -7.45
CA GLU A 134 -7.78 17.38 -6.05
C GLU A 134 -7.41 16.21 -5.15
N THR A 135 -6.42 16.42 -4.30
CA THR A 135 -5.86 15.36 -3.46
C THR A 135 -5.93 15.68 -1.98
N VAL A 136 -5.93 14.61 -1.19
CA VAL A 136 -5.51 14.65 0.21
C VAL A 136 -4.09 14.13 0.27
N HIS A 137 -3.19 14.94 0.81
CA HIS A 137 -1.79 14.62 0.98
C HIS A 137 -1.56 14.04 2.37
N LEU A 138 -0.99 12.84 2.43
CA LEU A 138 -0.57 12.19 3.65
C LEU A 138 0.94 12.24 3.71
N ARG A 139 1.47 12.81 4.80
CA ARG A 139 2.90 12.84 5.07
C ARG A 139 3.19 12.05 6.33
N LYS A 140 3.99 10.99 6.21
CA LYS A 140 4.50 10.27 7.38
C LYS A 140 5.30 11.24 8.23
N VAL A 141 4.89 11.41 9.49
CA VAL A 141 5.64 12.14 10.51
C VAL A 141 6.91 11.32 10.79
N HIS A 142 8.06 11.96 10.61
CA HIS A 142 9.37 11.34 10.80
C HIS A 142 10.36 12.41 11.29
N THR A 143 11.38 11.97 12.02
CA THR A 143 12.45 12.83 12.51
C THR A 143 13.58 12.93 11.48
N GLN A 144 14.55 13.84 11.73
CA GLN A 144 15.78 13.85 10.93
C GLN A 144 16.49 12.50 11.03
N ASN A 145 16.91 11.95 9.90
CA ASN A 145 17.51 10.61 9.73
C ASN A 145 16.53 9.42 9.76
N GLU A 146 15.23 9.65 9.64
CA GLU A 146 14.24 8.61 9.38
C GLU A 146 13.74 8.67 7.93
N GLU A 147 13.37 7.51 7.39
CA GLU A 147 12.77 7.42 6.06
C GLU A 147 11.35 8.02 6.08
N GLY A 148 11.09 8.90 5.12
CA GLY A 148 9.79 9.54 4.90
C GLY A 148 8.97 8.85 3.83
N LEU A 149 7.66 9.09 3.88
CA LEU A 149 6.68 8.60 2.92
C LEU A 149 5.59 9.65 2.74
N ASP A 150 5.42 10.12 1.51
CA ASP A 150 4.36 11.05 1.13
C ASP A 150 3.42 10.35 0.13
N ILE A 151 2.11 10.46 0.34
CA ILE A 151 1.08 9.83 -0.48
C ILE A 151 0.01 10.87 -0.83
N TRP A 152 -0.31 11.02 -2.11
CA TRP A 152 -1.41 11.86 -2.56
C TRP A 152 -2.58 10.98 -3.00
N LEU A 153 -3.74 11.21 -2.38
CA LEU A 153 -4.96 10.44 -2.57
C LEU A 153 -5.99 11.29 -3.31
N ALA A 154 -6.38 10.89 -4.52
CA ALA A 154 -7.32 11.68 -5.33
C ALA A 154 -8.76 11.53 -4.85
N ARG A 155 -9.44 12.65 -4.64
CA ARG A 155 -10.81 12.68 -4.09
C ARG A 155 -11.82 12.16 -5.09
N GLU A 156 -11.62 12.45 -6.37
CA GLU A 156 -12.42 12.02 -7.51
C GLU A 156 -12.40 10.49 -7.66
N TYR A 157 -11.30 9.86 -7.22
CA TYR A 157 -11.10 8.41 -7.27
C TYR A 157 -11.24 7.76 -5.89
N ARG A 158 -12.15 8.26 -5.05
CA ARG A 158 -12.44 7.69 -3.72
C ARG A 158 -11.19 7.51 -2.85
N LEU A 159 -10.32 8.52 -2.84
CA LEU A 159 -9.04 8.52 -2.11
C LEU A 159 -8.06 7.43 -2.60
N PHE A 160 -8.08 7.12 -3.89
CA PHE A 160 -7.08 6.24 -4.50
C PHE A 160 -5.70 6.94 -4.56
N PRO A 161 -4.59 6.23 -4.26
CA PRO A 161 -3.25 6.78 -4.42
C PRO A 161 -2.93 7.13 -5.87
N VAL A 162 -2.66 8.40 -6.11
CA VAL A 162 -2.29 8.92 -7.45
C VAL A 162 -0.85 9.38 -7.53
N LYS A 163 -0.20 9.59 -6.38
CA LYS A 163 1.23 9.82 -6.28
C LYS A 163 1.78 9.27 -4.97
N ILE A 164 2.98 8.71 -5.00
CA ILE A 164 3.71 8.23 -3.82
C ILE A 164 5.17 8.68 -3.95
N GLN A 165 5.74 9.22 -2.87
CA GLN A 165 7.16 9.56 -2.79
C GLN A 165 7.81 8.87 -1.59
N PHE A 166 8.96 8.26 -1.85
CA PHE A 166 9.83 7.68 -0.83
C PHE A 166 11.01 8.63 -0.59
N ILE A 167 11.25 8.94 0.68
CA ILE A 167 12.25 9.90 1.11
C ILE A 167 13.28 9.15 1.95
N GLU A 168 14.55 9.20 1.55
CA GLU A 168 15.66 8.63 2.33
C GLU A 168 15.93 9.44 3.59
N LYS A 169 16.75 8.86 4.47
CA LYS A 169 17.13 9.48 5.76
C LYS A 169 17.79 10.85 5.62
N ASN A 170 18.45 11.10 4.49
CA ASN A 170 19.09 12.37 4.16
C ASN A 170 18.11 13.44 3.61
N GLY A 171 16.83 13.10 3.46
CA GLY A 171 15.79 13.97 2.91
C GLY A 171 15.67 13.95 1.39
N GLU A 172 16.49 13.16 0.67
CA GLU A 172 16.38 13.04 -0.78
C GLU A 172 15.22 12.13 -1.18
N VAL A 173 14.48 12.54 -2.21
CA VAL A 173 13.47 11.69 -2.84
C VAL A 173 14.18 10.63 -3.67
N THR A 174 14.04 9.37 -3.28
CA THR A 174 14.71 8.25 -3.97
C THR A 174 13.79 7.45 -4.88
N GLY A 175 12.48 7.64 -4.73
CA GLY A 175 11.49 7.02 -5.59
C GLY A 175 10.24 7.88 -5.65
N GLU A 176 9.68 7.99 -6.84
CA GLU A 176 8.38 8.61 -7.07
C GLU A 176 7.57 7.69 -7.99
N ALA A 177 6.33 7.43 -7.61
CA ALA A 177 5.32 6.83 -8.46
C ALA A 177 4.22 7.87 -8.71
N VAL A 178 3.85 8.06 -9.97
CA VAL A 178 2.74 8.94 -10.38
C VAL A 178 1.82 8.12 -11.27
N ILE A 179 0.51 8.30 -11.07
CA ILE A 179 -0.49 7.57 -11.84
C ILE A 179 -0.41 7.89 -13.34
N THR A 180 -0.48 6.83 -14.16
CA THR A 180 -0.53 6.95 -15.63
C THR A 180 -1.90 6.62 -16.19
N ASP A 181 -2.55 5.58 -15.66
CA ASP A 181 -3.80 5.04 -16.17
C ASP A 181 -4.56 4.34 -15.03
N ILE A 182 -5.88 4.26 -15.16
CA ILE A 182 -6.75 3.43 -14.32
C ILE A 182 -7.54 2.50 -15.24
N ARG A 183 -7.56 1.21 -14.90
CA ARG A 183 -8.36 0.20 -15.60
C ARG A 183 -9.24 -0.50 -14.60
N VAL A 184 -10.53 -0.58 -14.91
CA VAL A 184 -11.53 -1.32 -14.13
C VAL A 184 -12.02 -2.44 -15.03
N SER A 185 -11.85 -3.68 -14.59
CA SER A 185 -12.51 -4.84 -15.19
C SER A 185 -13.79 -5.11 -14.41
N GLU A 186 -14.92 -5.17 -15.09
CA GLU A 186 -16.12 -5.81 -14.53
C GLU A 186 -15.91 -7.32 -14.65
N GLU A 187 -16.15 -8.07 -13.57
CA GLU A 187 -16.33 -9.52 -13.71
C GLU A 187 -17.56 -9.75 -14.58
N GLU A 188 -17.41 -10.54 -15.65
CA GLU A 188 -18.54 -11.00 -16.45
C GLU A 188 -19.49 -11.77 -15.53
N GLY A 189 -20.57 -11.09 -15.11
CA GLY A 189 -21.67 -11.74 -14.44
C GLY A 189 -22.15 -12.89 -15.31
N VAL A 190 -22.12 -14.09 -14.77
CA VAL A 190 -22.73 -15.26 -15.40
C VAL A 190 -24.22 -14.96 -15.59
N ARG A 191 -24.56 -14.53 -16.81
CA ARG A 191 -25.92 -14.56 -17.35
C ARG A 191 -25.90 -15.46 -18.58
N SER A 192 -26.43 -16.66 -18.40
CA SER A 192 -27.22 -17.40 -19.38
C SER A 192 -27.96 -18.49 -18.59
N ASP A 193 -29.22 -18.24 -18.28
CA ASP A 193 -30.36 -18.72 -19.05
C ASP A 193 -30.67 -20.19 -18.74
N VAL A 194 -31.68 -20.41 -17.89
CA VAL A 194 -32.62 -21.49 -18.14
C VAL A 194 -34.01 -20.88 -18.22
N VAL A 195 -34.49 -20.88 -19.46
CA VAL A 195 -35.84 -20.61 -19.93
C VAL A 195 -36.78 -21.73 -19.47
N ASN A 196 -38.04 -21.34 -19.24
CA ASN A 196 -39.26 -22.10 -18.96
C ASN A 196 -39.52 -22.57 -17.51
#